data_AF-A0A0K9CLJ2-F1
#
_entry.id   AF-A0A0K9CLJ2-F1
#
_cell.length_a   1.000
_cell.length_b   1.000
_cell.length_c   1.000
_cell.angle_alpha   90.00
_cell.angle_beta   90.00
_cell.angle_gamma   90.00
#
_symmetry.space_group_name_H-M   'P 1'
#
loop_
_entity.id
_entity.type
_entity.pdbx_description
1 polymer ?
#
loop_
_entity_poly.entity_id
_entity_poly.type
_entity_poly.pdbx_seq_one_letter_code
_entity_poly.pdbx_strand_id
1 'polypeptide(L)' 'MALKIKNAFAERGIKLATDSYTNQVFVDLNPEQIKKLEKDVIFSVEFFGIGESQSSRFVTSWATKEEDVDRLVELIKNL' A
#
# COMPACT_ATOMS: atom_id res chain seq x y z
N MET A 1 -5.95 10.06 5.50
CA MET A 1 -6.10 8.67 4.99
C MET A 1 -4.86 8.17 4.26
N ALA A 2 -4.55 8.64 3.05
CA ALA A 2 -3.36 8.22 2.31
C ALA A 2 -2.04 8.33 3.11
N LEU A 3 -1.85 9.43 3.84
CA LEU A 3 -0.66 9.60 4.70
C LEU A 3 -0.55 8.54 5.81
N LYS A 4 -1.68 8.08 6.37
CA LYS A 4 -1.73 7.03 7.39
C LYS A 4 -1.25 5.69 6.81
N ILE A 5 -1.68 5.37 5.59
CA ILE A 5 -1.24 4.20 4.83
C ILE A 5 0.26 4.31 4.50
N LYS A 6 0.71 5.48 4.02
CA LYS A 6 2.12 5.75 3.72
C LYS A 6 3.01 5.51 4.95
N ASN A 7 2.61 6.05 6.09
CA ASN A 7 3.35 5.90 7.34
C ASN A 7 3.39 4.45 7.80
N ALA A 8 2.27 3.71 7.71
CA ALA A 8 2.24 2.29 8.08
C ALA A 8 3.22 1.44 7.25
N PHE A 9 3.31 1.67 5.94
CA PHE A 9 4.30 0.99 5.09
C PHE A 9 5.74 1.39 5.46
N ALA A 10 6.00 2.68 5.69
CA ALA A 10 7.32 3.17 6.07
C ALA A 10 7.78 2.61 7.44
N GLU A 11 6.90 2.60 8.43
CA GLU A 11 7.15 2.03 9.78
C GLU A 11 7.43 0.52 9.72
N ARG A 12 6.79 -0.20 8.80
CA ARG A 12 7.06 -1.64 8.56
C ARG A 12 8.40 -1.91 7.88
N GLY A 13 9.06 -0.87 7.36
CA GLY A 13 10.30 -0.96 6.57
C GLY A 13 10.07 -1.28 5.09
N ILE A 14 8.84 -1.11 4.59
CA ILE A 14 8.50 -1.30 3.18
C ILE A 14 8.83 -0.02 2.41
N LYS A 15 9.58 -0.17 1.32
CA LYS A 15 10.06 0.96 0.51
C LYS A 15 8.89 1.63 -0.22
N LEU A 16 8.84 2.96 -0.15
CA LEU A 16 7.94 3.75 -0.98
C LEU A 16 8.54 3.87 -2.39
N ALA A 17 7.75 3.57 -3.42
CA ALA A 17 8.19 3.71 -4.81
C ALA A 17 8.32 5.19 -5.21
N THR A 18 7.50 6.05 -4.61
CA THR A 18 7.64 7.51 -4.68
C THR A 18 7.14 8.15 -3.40
N ASP A 19 7.72 9.28 -3.02
CA ASP A 19 7.24 10.08 -1.90
C ASP A 19 6.06 10.95 -2.34
N SER A 20 4.87 10.33 -2.41
CA SER A 20 3.62 11.00 -2.75
C SER A 20 2.97 11.64 -1.52
N TYR A 21 2.48 12.87 -1.71
CA TYR A 21 1.68 13.62 -0.72
C TYR A 21 0.22 13.79 -1.16
N THR A 22 -0.20 13.00 -2.15
CA THR A 22 -1.56 13.03 -2.70
C THR A 22 -2.43 11.95 -2.06
N ASN A 23 -3.61 11.69 -2.63
CA ASN A 23 -4.48 10.58 -2.25
C ASN A 23 -3.98 9.21 -2.76
N GLN A 24 -2.87 9.17 -3.49
CA GLN A 24 -2.25 7.96 -4.04
C GLN A 24 -0.96 7.64 -3.28
N VAL A 25 -0.77 6.37 -2.91
CA VAL A 25 0.41 5.84 -2.22
C VAL A 25 1.00 4.73 -3.08
N PHE A 26 2.31 4.80 -3.32
CA PHE A 26 3.02 3.81 -4.13
C PHE A 26 4.10 3.13 -3.29
N VAL A 27 4.09 1.80 -3.26
CA VAL A 27 4.98 0.98 -2.42
C VAL A 27 5.52 -0.22 -3.18
N ASP A 28 6.76 -0.60 -2.91
CA ASP A 28 7.35 -1.80 -3.50
C ASP A 28 7.02 -3.00 -2.61
N LEU A 29 6.14 -3.89 -3.10
CA LEU A 29 5.75 -5.12 -2.41
C LEU A 29 6.35 -6.33 -3.13
N ASN A 30 6.69 -7.35 -2.34
CA ASN A 30 7.05 -8.65 -2.89
C ASN A 30 5.78 -9.49 -3.20
N PRO A 31 5.89 -10.56 -4.01
CA PRO A 31 4.74 -11.38 -4.39
C PRO A 31 3.97 -12.01 -3.21
N GLU A 32 4.62 -12.30 -2.09
CA GLU A 32 3.97 -12.87 -0.91
C GLU A 32 3.13 -11.84 -0.16
N GLN A 33 3.65 -10.62 -0.02
CA GLN A 33 2.95 -9.48 0.58
C GLN A 33 1.73 -9.10 -0.24
N ILE A 34 1.86 -9.07 -1.58
CA ILE A 34 0.74 -8.81 -2.49
C ILE A 34 -0.36 -9.86 -2.29
N LYS A 35 -0.02 -11.14 -2.35
CA LYS A 35 -0.97 -12.25 -2.12
C LYS A 35 -1.65 -12.20 -0.76
N LYS A 36 -1.01 -11.63 0.25
CA LYS A 36 -1.58 -11.49 1.59
C LYS A 36 -2.56 -10.32 1.66
N LEU A 37 -2.21 -9.17 1.08
CA LEU A 37 -3.09 -7.99 1.06
C LEU A 37 -4.29 -8.17 0.13
N GLU A 38 -4.11 -8.80 -1.04
CA GLU A 38 -5.17 -8.97 -2.05
C GLU A 38 -6.37 -9.81 -1.56
N LYS A 39 -6.20 -10.57 -0.47
CA LYS A 39 -7.29 -11.32 0.17
C LYS A 39 -8.30 -10.42 0.87
N ASP A 40 -7.85 -9.29 1.39
CA ASP A 40 -8.64 -8.39 2.22
C ASP A 40 -8.87 -7.02 1.57
N VAL A 41 -8.03 -6.61 0.62
CA VAL A 41 -8.00 -5.26 0.07
C VAL A 41 -7.82 -5.30 -1.45
N ILE A 42 -8.56 -4.45 -2.16
CA ILE A 42 -8.40 -4.24 -3.60
C ILE A 42 -7.42 -3.09 -3.83
N PHE A 43 -6.38 -3.33 -4.63
CA PHE A 43 -5.41 -2.32 -5.05
C PHE A 43 -4.87 -2.65 -6.45
N SER A 44 -4.19 -1.69 -7.07
CA SER A 44 -3.55 -1.91 -8.38
C SER A 44 -2.11 -2.32 -8.18
N VAL A 45 -1.68 -3.41 -8.80
CA VAL A 45 -0.27 -3.78 -8.92
C VAL A 45 0.22 -3.28 -10.29
N GLU A 46 1.19 -2.38 -10.31
CA GLU A 46 1.77 -1.81 -11.53
C GLU A 46 3.26 -2.19 -11.64
N PHE A 47 3.65 -2.75 -12.78
CA PHE A 47 5.03 -3.12 -13.05
C PHE A 47 5.82 -1.92 -13.57
N PHE A 48 6.38 -1.11 -12.68
CA PHE A 48 7.43 -0.17 -13.02
C PHE A 48 8.79 -0.89 -12.88
N GLY A 49 9.28 -1.53 -13.96
CA GLY A 49 10.54 -2.32 -13.98
C GLY A 49 11.75 -1.55 -13.41
N ILE A 50 12.81 -2.14 -12.84
CA ILE A 50 13.71 -3.21 -13.30
C ILE A 50 14.04 -4.12 -12.09
N GLY A 51 13.77 -5.44 -12.15
CA GLY A 51 14.03 -6.41 -11.07
C GLY A 51 12.80 -7.24 -10.66
N GLU A 52 12.82 -7.84 -9.46
CA GLU A 52 11.71 -8.66 -8.92
C GLU A 52 10.67 -7.86 -8.10
N SER A 53 10.91 -6.58 -7.84
CA SER A 53 10.04 -5.73 -7.01
C SER A 53 8.82 -5.25 -7.79
N GLN A 54 7.63 -5.38 -7.21
CA GLN A 54 6.37 -4.98 -7.82
C GLN A 54 5.83 -3.73 -7.12
N SER A 55 5.76 -2.61 -7.84
CA SER A 55 5.19 -1.40 -7.28
C SER A 55 3.67 -1.52 -7.23
N SER A 56 3.10 -1.31 -6.05
CA SER A 56 1.66 -1.37 -5.80
C SER A 56 1.14 0.03 -5.52
N ARG A 57 0.01 0.38 -6.14
CA ARG A 57 -0.67 1.67 -6.00
C ARG A 57 -1.95 1.51 -5.18
N PHE A 58 -2.00 2.23 -4.06
CA PHE A 58 -3.18 2.39 -3.23
C PHE A 58 -3.78 3.78 -3.45
N VAL A 59 -5.09 3.85 -3.68
CA VAL A 59 -5.80 5.11 -3.92
C VAL A 59 -6.89 5.27 -2.88
N THR A 60 -6.94 6.44 -2.25
CA THR A 60 -8.03 6.84 -1.36
C THR A 60 -8.91 7.87 -2.05
N SER A 61 -10.20 7.89 -1.75
CA SER A 61 -11.16 8.87 -2.26
C SER A 61 -12.06 9.37 -1.14
N TRP A 62 -12.93 10.34 -1.44
CA TRP A 62 -13.95 10.83 -0.52
C TRP A 62 -14.92 9.74 -0.02
N ALA A 63 -15.05 8.62 -0.76
CA ALA A 63 -15.87 7.49 -0.38
C ALA A 63 -15.13 6.44 0.46
N THR A 64 -13.81 6.55 0.60
CA THR A 64 -13.03 5.64 1.45
C THR A 64 -13.36 5.93 2.91
N LYS A 65 -13.73 4.89 3.67
CA LYS A 65 -14.05 5.04 5.09
C LYS A 65 -12.79 4.91 5.95
N GLU A 66 -12.80 5.56 7.11
CA GLU A 66 -11.67 5.54 8.03
C GLU A 66 -11.42 4.14 8.61
N GLU A 67 -12.50 3.41 8.89
CA GLU A 67 -12.47 2.01 9.32
C GLU A 67 -11.74 1.08 8.32
N ASP A 68 -11.91 1.29 7.02
CA ASP A 68 -11.21 0.50 5.98
C ASP A 68 -9.72 0.82 5.94
N VAL A 69 -9.36 2.10 6.16
CA VAL A 69 -7.95 2.53 6.24
C VAL A 69 -7.29 1.94 7.47
N ASP A 70 -7.99 1.91 8.60
CA ASP A 70 -7.48 1.35 9.85
C ASP A 70 -7.28 -0.16 9.75
N ARG A 71 -8.22 -0.87 9.12
CA ARG A 71 -8.04 -2.29 8.78
C ARG A 71 -6.82 -2.52 7.90
N LEU A 72 -6.64 -1.71 6.85
CA LEU A 72 -5.45 -1.81 5.99
C LEU A 72 -4.15 -1.55 6.76
N VAL A 73 -4.12 -0.55 7.65
CA VAL A 73 -2.95 -0.27 8.50
C VAL A 73 -2.58 -1.47 9.37
N GLU A 74 -3.57 -2.14 9.98
CA GLU A 74 -3.33 -3.35 10.77
C GLU A 74 -2.87 -4.52 9.90
N LEU A 75 -3.41 -4.68 8.69
CA LEU A 75 -2.90 -5.68 7.74
C LEU A 75 -1.43 -5.43 7.37
N ILE A 76 -1.05 -4.16 7.14
CA ILE A 76 0.32 -3.76 6.81
C ILE A 76 1.28 -4.06 7.97
N LYS A 77 0.89 -3.74 9.21
CA LYS A 77 1.71 -4.07 10.40
C LYS A 77 1.95 -5.56 10.56
N ASN A 78 0.97 -6.37 10.14
CA ASN A 78 1.03 -7.83 10.23
C ASN A 78 1.63 -8.51 8.99
N LEU A 79 2.03 -7.77 7.94
CA LEU A 79 2.74 -8.32 6.78
C LEU A 79 4.03 -8.99 7.20
#